data_AF-A0A9Q3V0L8-F1
#
_entry.id   AF-A0A9Q3V0L8-F1
#
_cell.length_a   1.000
_cell.length_b   1.000
_cell.length_c   1.000
_cell.angle_alpha   90.00
_cell.angle_beta   90.00
_cell.angle_gamma   90.00
#
_symmetry.space_group_name_H-M   'P 1'
#
loop_
_entity.id
_entity.type
_entity.pdbx_description
1 polymer ?
#
loop_
_entity_poly.entity_id
_entity_poly.type
_entity_poly.pdbx_seq_one_letter_code
_entity_poly.pdbx_strand_id
1 'polypeptide(L)'
;MKNFMKGLSLVLALSTVGLMNAQNKENQNLSIKVNKEESKDYIPAVRLVNNPDGSCTFEKGRIPTLKHMNTTTFWMSNKTEEWEKNAHPAPRRQYVITLKGNIRFKVTDGSTFIIKPGTVLLAEDLKGKGHSWDMVKSKAWERLYIPISENADDLFVADKDL
;
A
#
# COMPACT_ATOMS: atom_id res chain seq x y z
N MET A 1 -58.69 25.26 16.68
CA MET A 1 -58.73 24.57 15.37
C MET A 1 -58.49 23.08 15.59
N LYS A 2 -59.27 22.24 14.90
CA LYS A 2 -59.32 20.77 14.97
C LYS A 2 -58.29 20.12 14.04
N ASN A 3 -57.86 18.88 14.38
CA ASN A 3 -58.05 17.62 13.62
C ASN A 3 -57.03 16.57 14.14
N PHE A 4 -57.42 15.41 14.73
CA PHE A 4 -57.96 14.17 14.13
C PHE A 4 -57.07 13.62 12.98
N MET A 5 -56.71 12.34 12.82
CA MET A 5 -56.88 11.04 13.52
C MET A 5 -56.19 9.95 12.65
N LYS A 6 -56.00 8.73 13.22
CA LYS A 6 -55.80 7.40 12.58
C LYS A 6 -54.35 7.01 12.21
N GLY A 7 -53.89 5.78 12.43
CA GLY A 7 -54.62 4.55 12.76
C GLY A 7 -53.75 3.32 13.04
N LEU A 8 -54.49 2.29 13.43
CA LEU A 8 -54.19 0.97 13.98
C LEU A 8 -53.64 -0.03 12.94
N SER A 9 -52.80 -1.00 13.33
CA SER A 9 -53.07 -2.42 13.02
C SER A 9 -52.20 -3.40 13.82
N LEU A 10 -52.85 -4.46 14.31
CA LEU A 10 -52.35 -5.58 15.09
C LEU A 10 -52.66 -6.86 14.29
N VAL A 11 -51.71 -7.77 14.05
CA VAL A 11 -51.98 -9.20 13.77
C VAL A 11 -50.81 -10.10 14.24
N LEU A 12 -51.15 -11.14 14.99
CA LEU A 12 -50.32 -12.27 15.49
C LEU A 12 -49.91 -13.27 14.39
N ALA A 13 -48.81 -14.01 14.60
CA ALA A 13 -48.80 -15.48 14.46
C ALA A 13 -47.51 -16.12 15.04
N LEU A 14 -47.71 -17.14 15.88
CA LEU A 14 -46.70 -18.08 16.41
C LEU A 14 -46.14 -18.98 15.30
N SER A 15 -44.86 -19.37 15.40
CA SER A 15 -44.38 -20.66 14.88
C SER A 15 -43.35 -21.31 15.82
N THR A 16 -43.87 -22.29 16.57
CA THR A 16 -43.29 -23.60 16.91
C THR A 16 -41.78 -23.79 17.13
N VAL A 17 -41.47 -24.21 18.38
CA VAL A 17 -40.71 -25.42 18.79
C VAL A 17 -39.39 -25.71 18.06
N GLY A 18 -38.31 -25.65 18.85
CA GLY A 18 -37.05 -26.31 18.56
C GLY A 18 -36.10 -26.28 19.75
N LEU A 19 -36.42 -27.02 20.83
CA LEU A 19 -35.38 -27.46 21.76
C LEU A 19 -34.51 -28.48 21.03
N MET A 20 -33.24 -28.16 20.83
CA MET A 20 -32.20 -29.17 20.67
C MET A 20 -30.99 -28.76 21.52
N ASN A 21 -30.98 -29.31 22.73
CA ASN A 21 -29.75 -29.53 23.48
C ASN A 21 -28.89 -30.50 22.67
N ALA A 22 -27.77 -30.03 22.14
CA ALA A 22 -26.64 -30.87 21.80
C ALA A 22 -25.48 -30.47 22.72
N GLN A 23 -25.14 -31.40 23.61
CA GLN A 23 -24.12 -31.25 24.64
C GLN A 23 -22.74 -30.93 24.06
N ASN A 24 -22.05 -30.04 24.75
CA ASN A 24 -20.61 -29.96 24.94
C ASN A 24 -19.81 -31.14 24.36
N LYS A 25 -18.97 -30.85 23.36
CA LYS A 25 -17.62 -31.40 23.32
C LYS A 25 -16.62 -30.26 23.20
N GLU A 26 -15.76 -30.25 24.19
CA GLU A 26 -14.60 -29.40 24.40
C GLU A 26 -13.91 -29.02 23.09
N ASN A 27 -13.82 -27.71 22.82
CA ASN A 27 -12.64 -27.19 22.14
C ASN A 27 -11.90 -26.34 23.15
N GLN A 28 -10.85 -26.98 23.64
CA GLN A 28 -9.85 -26.46 24.53
C GLN A 28 -9.44 -25.04 24.13
N ASN A 29 -9.54 -24.15 25.11
CA ASN A 29 -8.63 -23.07 25.44
C ASN A 29 -7.37 -22.91 24.54
N LEU A 30 -7.55 -22.61 23.25
CA LEU A 30 -6.50 -22.06 22.41
C LEU A 30 -6.43 -20.58 22.74
N SER A 31 -5.78 -20.26 23.86
CA SER A 31 -5.18 -18.94 24.03
C SER A 31 -4.12 -18.81 22.96
N ILE A 32 -4.52 -18.40 21.75
CA ILE A 32 -3.60 -17.94 20.73
C ILE A 32 -2.89 -16.78 21.39
N LYS A 33 -1.63 -16.99 21.78
CA LYS A 33 -0.71 -15.90 22.08
C LYS A 33 -0.54 -15.15 20.77
N VAL A 34 -1.44 -14.21 20.51
CA VAL A 34 -1.19 -13.16 19.53
C VAL A 34 0.01 -12.42 20.10
N ASN A 35 1.20 -12.75 19.60
CA ASN A 35 2.34 -11.88 19.74
C ASN A 35 1.88 -10.58 19.10
N LYS A 36 1.51 -9.62 19.94
CA LYS A 36 1.16 -8.27 19.52
C LYS A 36 2.47 -7.69 19.00
N GLU A 37 2.77 -7.92 17.73
CA GLU A 37 3.82 -7.16 17.05
C GLU A 37 3.47 -5.70 17.30
N GLU A 38 4.34 -5.02 18.06
CA GLU A 38 4.21 -3.60 18.26
C GLU A 38 4.22 -2.96 16.87
N SER A 39 3.12 -2.30 16.52
CA SER A 39 3.01 -1.64 15.23
C SER A 39 4.10 -0.57 15.16
N LYS A 40 5.04 -0.73 14.25
CA LYS A 40 6.04 0.31 13.97
C LYS A 40 5.30 1.58 13.56
N ASP A 41 5.78 2.73 14.02
CA ASP A 41 5.29 4.05 13.65
C ASP A 41 5.71 4.45 12.21
N TYR A 42 6.16 3.48 11.41
CA TYR A 42 6.60 3.67 10.04
C TYR A 42 6.40 2.43 9.16
N ILE A 43 6.39 2.65 7.85
CA ILE A 43 6.46 1.62 6.81
C ILE A 43 7.81 1.73 6.10
N PRO A 44 8.54 0.62 5.86
CA PRO A 44 9.79 0.65 5.09
C PRO A 44 9.61 1.27 3.70
N ALA A 45 10.61 2.03 3.25
CA ALA A 45 10.59 2.69 1.96
C ALA A 45 11.95 2.66 1.27
N VAL A 46 11.92 2.78 -0.05
CA VAL A 46 13.10 3.10 -0.87
C VAL A 46 12.76 4.32 -1.71
N ARG A 47 13.65 5.32 -1.72
CA ARG A 47 13.54 6.50 -2.57
C ARG A 47 14.49 6.37 -3.75
N LEU A 48 13.96 6.51 -4.97
CA LEU A 48 14.74 6.77 -6.17
C LEU A 48 14.94 8.28 -6.30
N VAL A 49 16.18 8.71 -6.54
CA VAL A 49 16.53 10.13 -6.62
C VAL A 49 17.63 10.34 -7.66
N ASN A 50 17.72 11.55 -8.22
CA ASN A 50 18.82 11.91 -9.08
C ASN A 50 20.03 12.42 -8.29
N ASN A 51 21.22 11.96 -8.68
CA ASN A 51 22.48 12.63 -8.37
C ASN A 51 22.59 13.99 -9.11
N PRO A 52 23.54 14.87 -8.73
CA PRO A 52 23.75 16.15 -9.39
C PRO A 52 24.02 16.04 -10.91
N ASP A 53 24.62 14.94 -11.37
CA ASP A 53 24.88 14.67 -12.79
C ASP A 53 23.65 14.14 -13.56
N GLY A 54 22.51 14.00 -12.87
CA GLY A 54 21.27 13.46 -13.43
C GLY A 54 21.20 11.92 -13.46
N SER A 55 22.24 11.20 -13.04
CA SER A 55 22.17 9.75 -12.88
C SER A 55 21.18 9.39 -11.77
N CYS A 56 20.48 8.27 -11.90
CA CYS A 56 19.57 7.77 -10.88
C CYS A 56 20.36 6.95 -9.86
N THR A 57 20.04 7.15 -8.57
CA THR A 57 20.48 6.35 -7.44
C THR A 57 19.29 6.06 -6.52
N PHE A 58 19.52 5.33 -5.43
CA PHE A 58 18.49 5.07 -4.43
C PHE A 58 19.00 5.13 -3.01
N GLU A 59 18.08 5.34 -2.08
CA GLU A 59 18.34 5.29 -0.65
C GLU A 59 17.21 4.57 0.09
N LYS A 60 17.57 3.94 1.21
CA LYS A 60 16.62 3.25 2.09
C LYS A 60 16.16 4.19 3.19
N GLY A 61 14.90 4.03 3.57
CA GLY A 61 14.28 4.86 4.59
C GLY A 61 12.92 4.32 4.96
N ARG A 62 12.04 5.23 5.35
CA ARG A 62 10.70 4.91 5.83
C ARG A 62 9.72 6.05 5.62
N ILE A 63 8.43 5.70 5.60
CA ILE A 63 7.31 6.65 5.63
C ILE A 63 6.64 6.53 7.01
N PRO A 64 6.42 7.63 7.75
CA PRO A 64 5.71 7.62 9.03
C PRO A 64 4.25 7.19 8.85
N THR A 65 3.73 6.40 9.78
CA THR A 65 2.30 6.03 9.78
C THR A 65 1.43 7.20 10.27
N LEU A 66 0.15 7.17 9.91
CA LEU A 66 -0.87 8.15 10.34
C LEU A 66 -0.62 9.61 9.89
N LYS A 67 0.38 9.86 9.05
CA LYS A 67 0.57 11.14 8.37
C LYS A 67 -0.27 11.17 7.09
N HIS A 68 -1.10 12.20 6.96
CA HIS A 68 -1.90 12.40 5.76
C HIS A 68 -1.14 13.22 4.73
N MET A 69 -1.39 12.91 3.47
CA MET A 69 -0.83 13.59 2.32
C MET A 69 -1.97 13.82 1.34
N ASN A 70 -2.09 15.05 0.86
CA ASN A 70 -3.10 15.39 -0.13
C ASN A 70 -2.67 14.83 -1.49
N THR A 71 -3.58 14.13 -2.17
CA THR A 71 -3.45 13.75 -3.57
C THR A 71 -4.71 14.14 -4.33
N THR A 72 -4.55 14.57 -5.57
CA THR A 72 -5.68 14.87 -6.47
C THR A 72 -6.21 13.63 -7.16
N THR A 73 -5.40 12.57 -7.28
CA THR A 73 -5.76 11.34 -7.98
C THR A 73 -4.90 10.17 -7.51
N PHE A 74 -5.38 8.96 -7.74
CA PHE A 74 -4.58 7.75 -7.67
C PHE A 74 -5.17 6.75 -8.67
N TRP A 75 -4.35 5.78 -9.08
CA TRP A 75 -4.83 4.70 -9.94
C TRP A 75 -4.04 3.43 -9.70
N MET A 76 -4.63 2.30 -10.09
CA MET A 76 -4.03 0.99 -9.96
C MET A 76 -3.68 0.45 -11.34
N SER A 77 -2.61 -0.35 -11.42
CA SER A 77 -2.25 -1.07 -12.63
C SER A 77 -1.72 -2.46 -12.30
N ASN A 78 -2.10 -3.43 -13.13
CA ASN A 78 -1.50 -4.75 -13.21
C ASN A 78 -0.84 -4.98 -14.59
N LYS A 79 -0.86 -3.98 -15.47
CA LYS A 79 -0.28 -4.05 -16.80
C LYS A 79 1.22 -3.82 -16.72
N THR A 80 1.97 -4.52 -17.56
CA THR A 80 3.41 -4.31 -17.71
C THR A 80 3.66 -4.04 -19.17
N GLU A 81 4.19 -2.86 -19.47
CA GLU A 81 4.63 -2.52 -20.83
C GLU A 81 6.14 -2.71 -20.94
N GLU A 82 6.62 -3.17 -22.10
CA GLU A 82 8.04 -3.56 -22.22
C GLU A 82 8.99 -2.37 -22.02
N TRP A 83 8.56 -1.17 -22.39
CA TRP A 83 9.34 0.05 -22.17
C TRP A 83 9.49 0.38 -20.67
N GLU A 84 8.51 0.03 -19.83
CA GLU A 84 8.59 0.27 -18.38
C GLU A 84 9.75 -0.54 -17.78
N LYS A 85 10.12 -1.69 -18.35
CA LYS A 85 11.25 -2.48 -17.87
C LYS A 85 12.60 -1.90 -18.28
N ASN A 86 12.63 -1.11 -19.35
CA ASN A 86 13.83 -0.43 -19.82
C ASN A 86 14.14 0.77 -18.93
N ALA A 87 15.35 1.31 -19.07
CA ALA A 87 15.74 2.50 -18.31
C ALA A 87 14.87 3.70 -18.69
N HIS A 88 14.17 4.28 -17.71
CA HIS A 88 13.37 5.49 -17.87
C HIS A 88 13.34 6.31 -16.56
N PRO A 89 13.27 7.65 -16.64
CA PRO A 89 13.01 8.48 -15.47
C PRO A 89 11.56 8.32 -15.00
N ALA A 90 11.33 8.55 -13.71
CA ALA A 90 9.97 8.65 -13.21
C ALA A 90 9.23 9.84 -13.86
N PRO A 91 7.97 9.69 -14.28
CA PRO A 91 7.25 10.75 -15.00
C PRO A 91 6.83 11.92 -14.09
N ARG A 92 6.90 11.73 -12.77
CA ARG A 92 6.57 12.71 -11.71
C ARG A 92 6.97 12.14 -10.36
N ARG A 93 7.03 13.02 -9.35
CA ARG A 93 7.09 12.63 -7.94
C ARG A 93 5.85 11.80 -7.60
N GLN A 94 6.04 10.57 -7.16
CA GLN A 94 4.92 9.69 -6.81
C GLN A 94 5.36 8.55 -5.90
N TYR A 95 4.42 8.06 -5.11
CA TYR A 95 4.55 6.76 -4.49
C TYR A 95 4.09 5.66 -5.42
N VAL A 96 4.80 4.54 -5.37
CA VAL A 96 4.39 3.28 -5.99
C VAL A 96 4.26 2.25 -4.88
N ILE A 97 3.02 1.85 -4.60
CA ILE A 97 2.70 0.86 -3.58
C ILE A 97 2.54 -0.49 -4.26
N THR A 98 3.46 -1.40 -3.99
CA THR A 98 3.36 -2.78 -4.51
C THR A 98 2.33 -3.54 -3.70
N LEU A 99 1.25 -3.97 -4.36
CA LEU A 99 0.19 -4.80 -3.79
C LEU A 99 0.49 -6.29 -3.97
N LYS A 100 1.19 -6.64 -5.06
CA LYS A 100 1.62 -8.02 -5.37
C LYS A 100 2.85 -8.05 -6.26
N GLY A 101 3.70 -9.05 -6.04
CA GLY A 101 4.93 -9.28 -6.83
C GLY A 101 6.18 -8.84 -6.10
N ASN A 102 7.34 -9.31 -6.56
CA ASN A 102 8.66 -8.90 -6.10
C ASN A 102 9.40 -8.28 -7.28
N ILE A 103 9.74 -7.01 -7.15
CA ILE A 103 10.26 -6.20 -8.25
C ILE A 103 11.66 -5.77 -7.89
N ARG A 104 12.62 -6.16 -8.72
CA ARG A 104 13.99 -5.70 -8.61
C ARG A 104 14.12 -4.44 -9.45
N PHE A 105 14.52 -3.36 -8.81
CA PHE A 105 14.89 -2.11 -9.45
C PHE A 105 16.40 -2.08 -9.65
N LYS A 106 16.84 -1.45 -10.75
CA LYS A 106 18.24 -1.21 -11.08
C LYS A 106 18.42 0.24 -11.47
N VAL A 107 19.33 0.92 -10.79
CA VAL A 107 19.65 2.34 -11.04
C VAL A 107 20.85 2.48 -11.97
N THR A 108 21.32 3.71 -12.20
CA THR A 108 22.25 4.01 -13.30
C THR A 108 23.61 3.33 -13.16
N ASP A 109 24.13 3.19 -11.95
CA ASP A 109 25.41 2.51 -11.68
C ASP A 109 25.31 0.97 -11.70
N GLY A 110 24.11 0.42 -11.94
CA GLY A 110 23.84 -1.01 -11.95
C GLY A 110 23.54 -1.60 -10.56
N SER A 111 23.62 -0.82 -9.49
CA SER A 111 23.16 -1.25 -8.16
C SER A 111 21.65 -1.53 -8.17
N THR A 112 21.22 -2.44 -7.30
CA THR A 112 19.84 -2.94 -7.29
C THR A 112 19.24 -3.04 -5.90
N PHE A 113 17.92 -2.99 -5.84
CA PHE A 113 17.14 -3.28 -4.64
C PHE A 113 15.83 -3.97 -5.03
N ILE A 114 15.17 -4.60 -4.06
CA ILE A 114 13.89 -5.29 -4.28
C ILE A 114 12.81 -4.60 -3.46
N ILE A 115 11.67 -4.33 -4.10
CA ILE A 115 10.42 -3.98 -3.42
C ILE A 115 9.44 -5.15 -3.50
N LYS A 116 8.61 -5.28 -2.47
CA LYS A 116 7.56 -6.28 -2.32
C LYS A 116 6.41 -5.67 -1.49
N PRO A 117 5.24 -6.33 -1.37
CA PRO A 117 4.19 -5.85 -0.48
C PRO A 117 4.72 -5.56 0.93
N GLY A 118 4.34 -4.40 1.46
CA GLY A 118 4.85 -3.86 2.73
C GLY A 118 6.09 -2.95 2.60
N THR A 119 6.51 -2.60 1.38
CA THR A 119 7.55 -1.60 1.14
C THR A 119 7.06 -0.55 0.15
N VAL A 120 7.21 0.72 0.51
CA VAL A 120 6.87 1.87 -0.35
C VAL A 120 8.04 2.16 -1.27
N LEU A 121 7.77 2.38 -2.56
CA LEU A 121 8.73 3.05 -3.44
C LEU A 121 8.33 4.52 -3.57
N LEU A 122 9.25 5.42 -3.30
CA LEU A 122 9.12 6.85 -3.62
C LEU A 122 9.97 7.13 -4.86
N ALA A 123 9.34 7.56 -5.94
CA ALA A 123 10.00 7.83 -7.20
C ALA A 123 10.17 9.34 -7.40
N GLU A 124 11.42 9.82 -7.31
CA GLU A 124 11.81 11.22 -7.51
C GLU A 124 13.01 11.35 -8.49
N ASP A 125 13.35 10.28 -9.21
CA ASP A 125 14.37 10.27 -10.26
C ASP A 125 13.79 10.78 -11.59
N LEU A 126 13.51 12.07 -11.66
CA LEU A 126 12.81 12.71 -12.78
C LEU A 126 13.71 13.06 -13.98
N LYS A 127 15.02 12.82 -13.88
CA LYS A 127 16.03 13.22 -14.87
C LYS A 127 16.87 12.03 -15.34
N GLY A 128 17.57 12.24 -16.45
CA GLY A 128 18.55 11.31 -17.00
C GLY A 128 17.92 10.02 -17.52
N LYS A 129 18.67 8.92 -17.46
CA LYS A 129 18.19 7.59 -17.88
C LYS A 129 17.22 6.96 -16.86
N GLY A 130 17.20 7.45 -15.63
CA GLY A 130 16.37 6.92 -14.55
C GLY A 130 16.72 5.50 -14.15
N HIS A 131 15.69 4.71 -13.87
CA HIS A 131 15.78 3.34 -13.38
C HIS A 131 15.19 2.35 -14.39
N SER A 132 15.53 1.08 -14.21
CA SER A 132 14.90 -0.06 -14.89
C SER A 132 14.42 -1.06 -13.85
N TRP A 133 13.53 -1.98 -14.22
CA TRP A 133 13.09 -3.01 -13.29
C TRP A 133 12.74 -4.34 -13.97
N ASP A 134 12.85 -5.41 -13.21
CA ASP A 134 12.45 -6.76 -13.59
C ASP A 134 11.69 -7.47 -12.45
N MET A 135 10.86 -8.45 -12.82
CA MET A 135 10.15 -9.27 -11.85
C MET A 135 11.03 -10.43 -11.39
N VAL A 136 11.15 -10.62 -10.08
CA VAL A 136 11.91 -11.72 -9.49
C VAL A 136 10.94 -12.75 -8.95
N LYS A 137 10.98 -13.98 -9.48
CA LYS A 137 10.13 -15.11 -9.05
C LYS A 137 8.63 -14.72 -8.94
N SER A 138 8.20 -13.82 -9.82
CA SER A 138 6.86 -13.23 -9.81
C SER A 138 6.33 -13.20 -11.23
N LYS A 139 5.03 -13.44 -11.41
CA LYS A 139 4.37 -13.47 -12.73
C LYS A 139 3.61 -12.19 -13.06
N ALA A 140 3.36 -11.34 -12.07
CA ALA A 140 2.64 -10.10 -12.22
C ALA A 140 3.10 -9.08 -11.17
N TRP A 141 2.96 -7.80 -11.52
CA TRP A 141 3.13 -6.68 -10.60
C TRP A 141 1.83 -5.88 -10.54
N GLU A 142 1.13 -5.99 -9.41
CA GLU A 142 -0.05 -5.19 -9.11
C GLU A 142 0.38 -4.04 -8.20
N ARG A 143 0.05 -2.81 -8.59
CA ARG A 143 0.51 -1.61 -7.89
C ARG A 143 -0.52 -0.49 -7.89
N LEU A 144 -0.40 0.37 -6.90
CA LEU A 144 -1.10 1.63 -6.76
C LEU A 144 -0.10 2.78 -6.93
N TYR A 145 -0.46 3.75 -7.76
CA TYR A 145 0.29 4.99 -7.96
C TYR A 145 -0.40 6.14 -7.25
N ILE A 146 0.37 6.92 -6.49
CA ILE A 146 -0.11 8.10 -5.78
C ILE A 146 0.83 9.27 -6.11
N PRO A 147 0.48 10.14 -7.07
CA PRO A 147 1.23 11.35 -7.35
C PRO A 147 1.34 12.25 -6.13
N ILE A 148 2.50 12.89 -5.99
CA ILE A 148 2.75 13.93 -4.99
C ILE A 148 2.57 15.28 -5.69
N SER A 149 1.82 16.17 -5.06
CA SER A 149 1.65 17.55 -5.58
C SER A 149 2.98 18.30 -5.53
N GLU A 150 3.18 19.24 -6.46
CA GLU A 150 4.47 19.91 -6.70
C GLU A 150 5.11 20.50 -5.42
N ASN A 151 4.30 20.97 -4.48
CA ASN A 151 4.75 21.60 -3.22
C ASN A 151 4.44 20.77 -1.96
N ALA A 152 4.05 19.50 -2.12
CA ALA A 152 3.77 18.62 -0.99
C ALA A 152 5.05 17.93 -0.49
N ASP A 153 5.09 17.71 0.82
CA ASP A 153 6.08 16.88 1.49
C ASP A 153 5.96 15.41 1.02
N ASP A 154 7.10 14.77 0.79
CA ASP A 154 7.18 13.35 0.46
C ASP A 154 7.26 12.43 1.70
N LEU A 155 7.28 13.01 2.90
CA LEU A 155 7.26 12.31 4.19
C LEU A 155 8.34 11.23 4.32
N PHE A 156 9.36 11.23 3.47
CA PHE A 156 10.41 10.23 3.47
C PHE A 156 11.48 10.59 4.49
N VAL A 157 11.78 9.64 5.36
CA VAL A 157 12.86 9.76 6.35
C VAL A 157 13.93 8.74 6.00
N ALA A 158 15.12 9.20 5.63
CA ALA A 158 16.22 8.31 5.29
C ALA A 158 16.70 7.54 6.54
N ASP A 159 17.17 6.31 6.35
CA ASP A 159 17.66 5.50 7.48
C ASP A 159 18.93 6.07 8.13
N LYS A 160 19.66 6.95 7.42
CA LYS A 160 20.88 7.59 7.91
C LYS A 160 20.63 8.81 8.80
N ASP A 161 19.38 9.29 8.89
CA ASP A 161 19.01 10.49 9.64
C ASP A 161 18.54 10.15 11.09
N LEU A 162 19.18 9.18 11.73
CA LEU A 162 19.00 8.83 13.15
C LEU A 162 20.27 9.05 13.97
#